data_AF-A0A2I0H1G1-F1
#
_entry.id   AF-A0A2I0H1G1-F1
#
_cell.length_a   1.000
_cell.length_b   1.000
_cell.length_c   1.000
_cell.angle_alpha   90.00
_cell.angle_beta   90.00
_cell.angle_gamma   90.00
#
_symmetry.space_group_name_H-M   'P 1'
#
loop_
_entity.id
_entity.type
_entity.pdbx_description
1 polymer ?
#
loop_
_entity_poly.entity_id
_entity_poly.type
_entity_poly.pdbx_seq_one_letter_code
_entity_poly.pdbx_strand_id
1 'polypeptide(L)'
;MDMQGLSAICAGLGDVKEDNNGNRVGYKKGQYCLDNLKDLLRFLRRDDPQSRQVFKQVCKWNTSSKDLIPIIEHCQDDRNLVLNA
;
A
#
# COMPACT_ATOMS: atom_id res chain seq x y z
N MET A 1 6.40 -2.71 18.37
CA MET A 1 5.44 -2.31 17.32
C MET A 1 4.96 -3.56 16.63
N ASP A 2 3.65 -3.70 16.42
CA ASP A 2 3.07 -4.93 15.86
C ASP A 2 3.29 -5.00 14.32
N MET A 3 4.32 -5.73 13.93
CA MET A 3 4.66 -5.95 12.51
C MET A 3 3.71 -6.94 11.83
N GLN A 4 2.96 -7.76 12.58
CA GLN A 4 1.96 -8.65 11.99
C GLN A 4 0.76 -7.86 11.51
N GLY A 5 0.29 -6.89 12.32
CA GLY A 5 -0.74 -5.94 11.92
C GLY A 5 -0.36 -5.16 10.66
N LEU A 6 0.87 -4.64 10.60
CA LEU A 6 1.37 -3.93 9.42
C LEU A 6 1.39 -4.81 8.16
N SER A 7 1.80 -6.08 8.28
CA SER A 7 1.81 -7.01 7.15
C SER A 7 0.40 -7.29 6.62
N ALA A 8 -0.58 -7.47 7.50
CA ALA A 8 -1.98 -7.68 7.11
C ALA A 8 -2.57 -6.45 6.39
N ILE A 9 -2.24 -5.26 6.87
CA ILE A 9 -2.63 -3.99 6.24
C ILE A 9 -2.06 -3.89 4.81
N CYS A 10 -0.75 -4.10 4.64
CA CYS A 10 -0.11 -4.05 3.32
C CYS A 10 -0.69 -5.10 2.36
N ALA A 11 -0.91 -6.33 2.82
CA ALA A 11 -1.52 -7.39 2.02
C ALA A 11 -2.99 -7.11 1.64
N GLY A 12 -3.69 -6.30 2.43
CA GLY A 12 -5.07 -5.92 2.19
C GLY A 12 -5.26 -4.72 1.24
N LEU A 13 -4.19 -4.14 0.70
CA LEU A 13 -4.28 -3.00 -0.23
C LEU A 13 -4.89 -3.42 -1.57
N GLY A 14 -4.46 -4.55 -2.12
CA GLY A 14 -4.95 -5.05 -3.39
C GLY A 14 -3.90 -5.86 -4.13
N ASP A 15 -4.16 -6.10 -5.42
CA ASP A 15 -3.32 -6.90 -6.29
C ASP A 15 -3.12 -6.20 -7.64
N VAL A 16 -1.90 -6.26 -8.16
CA VAL A 16 -1.59 -5.84 -9.53
C VAL A 16 -2.28 -6.79 -10.51
N LYS A 17 -2.92 -6.23 -11.54
CA LYS A 17 -3.40 -7.00 -12.68
C LYS A 17 -2.30 -7.06 -13.73
N GLU A 18 -1.91 -8.27 -14.10
CA GLU A 18 -0.92 -8.53 -15.14
C GLU A 18 -1.61 -9.10 -16.38
N ASP A 19 -1.09 -8.77 -17.56
CA ASP A 19 -1.46 -9.43 -18.80
C ASP A 19 -0.74 -10.79 -18.96
N ASN A 20 -0.98 -11.48 -20.07
CA ASN A 20 -0.36 -12.77 -20.36
C ASN A 20 1.17 -12.71 -20.54
N ASN A 21 1.73 -11.50 -20.69
CA ASN A 21 3.15 -11.25 -20.85
C ASN A 21 3.80 -10.78 -19.53
N GLY A 22 3.04 -10.69 -18.44
CA GLY A 22 3.51 -10.18 -17.15
C GLY A 22 3.62 -8.67 -17.08
N ASN A 23 3.07 -7.93 -18.06
CA ASN A 23 3.02 -6.47 -17.97
C ASN A 23 1.90 -6.06 -17.03
N ARG A 24 2.17 -5.05 -16.20
CA ARG A 24 1.16 -4.47 -15.32
C ARG A 24 0.18 -3.66 -16.16
N VAL A 25 -1.08 -4.06 -16.14
CA VAL A 25 -2.17 -3.42 -16.93
C VAL A 25 -3.24 -2.80 -16.06
N GLY A 26 -3.17 -2.95 -14.74
CA GLY A 26 -4.11 -2.33 -13.82
C GLY A 26 -3.85 -2.69 -12.37
N TYR A 27 -4.76 -2.23 -11.51
CA TYR A 27 -4.75 -2.56 -10.09
C TYR A 27 -6.15 -2.93 -9.61
N LYS A 28 -6.26 -4.00 -8.82
CA LYS A 28 -7.50 -4.41 -8.17
C LYS A 28 -7.40 -4.07 -6.69
N LYS A 29 -8.09 -3.01 -6.27
CA LYS A 29 -8.17 -2.65 -4.84
C LYS A 29 -8.81 -3.76 -4.01
N GLY A 30 -8.28 -4.00 -2.82
CA GLY A 30 -8.87 -4.86 -1.81
C GLY A 30 -10.17 -4.28 -1.24
N GLN A 31 -10.99 -5.13 -0.62
CA GLN A 31 -12.30 -4.74 -0.07
C GLN A 31 -12.21 -3.56 0.91
N TYR A 32 -11.14 -3.51 1.72
CA TYR A 32 -10.89 -2.48 2.74
C TYR A 32 -9.67 -1.61 2.41
N CYS A 33 -9.36 -1.43 1.12
CA CYS A 33 -8.16 -0.73 0.65
C CYS A 33 -7.98 0.66 1.30
N LEU A 34 -9.04 1.49 1.34
CA LEU A 34 -8.97 2.84 1.92
C LEU A 34 -8.66 2.82 3.42
N ASP A 35 -9.26 1.90 4.17
CA ASP A 35 -9.02 1.80 5.60
C ASP A 35 -7.60 1.29 5.88
N ASN A 36 -7.13 0.32 5.09
CA ASN A 36 -5.76 -0.16 5.11
C ASN A 36 -4.74 0.95 4.77
N LEU A 37 -5.01 1.79 3.77
CA LEU A 37 -4.16 2.96 3.47
C LEU A 37 -4.08 3.94 4.64
N LYS A 38 -5.22 4.25 5.26
CA LYS A 38 -5.26 5.13 6.44
C LYS A 38 -4.49 4.52 7.61
N ASP A 39 -4.59 3.21 7.83
CA ASP A 39 -3.83 2.53 8.88
C ASP A 39 -2.34 2.48 8.58
N LEU A 40 -1.92 2.22 7.34
CA LEU A 40 -0.53 2.30 6.91
C LEU A 40 0.05 3.71 7.21
N LEU A 41 -0.68 4.76 6.87
CA LEU A 41 -0.30 6.13 7.20
C LEU A 41 -0.21 6.36 8.72
N ARG A 42 -1.09 5.76 9.53
CA ARG A 42 -1.01 5.84 11.01
C ARG A 42 0.24 5.15 11.53
N PHE A 43 0.61 3.99 10.99
CA PHE A 43 1.85 3.30 11.33
C PHE A 43 3.07 4.16 10.99
N LEU A 44 3.13 4.74 9.78
CA LEU A 44 4.23 5.60 9.35
C LEU A 44 4.35 6.88 10.19
N ARG A 45 3.23 7.51 10.57
CA ARG A 45 3.24 8.71 11.44
C ARG A 45 3.71 8.43 12.86
N ARG A 46 3.48 7.21 13.35
CA ARG A 46 3.90 6.74 14.68
C ARG A 46 5.25 6.03 14.64
N ASP A 47 5.89 5.95 13.47
CA ASP A 47 7.20 5.34 13.34
C ASP A 47 8.23 6.14 14.13
N ASP A 48 9.13 5.42 14.79
CA ASP A 48 10.17 6.05 15.59
C ASP A 48 11.16 6.78 14.64
N PRO A 49 11.42 8.08 14.85
CA PRO A 49 12.18 8.88 13.88
C PRO A 49 13.66 8.47 13.78
N GLN A 50 14.21 7.79 14.79
CA GLN A 50 15.61 7.35 14.79
C GLN A 50 15.77 6.00 14.09
N SER A 51 14.98 5.00 14.50
CA SER A 51 15.09 3.63 14.01
C SER A 51 14.37 3.42 12.67
N ARG A 52 13.26 4.13 12.44
CA ARG A 52 12.42 4.09 11.23
C ARG A 52 12.06 2.67 10.80
N GLN A 53 11.64 1.84 11.75
CA GLN A 53 11.44 0.41 11.50
C GLN A 53 10.24 0.14 10.59
N VAL A 54 9.12 0.87 10.73
CA VAL A 54 7.97 0.74 9.81
C VAL A 54 8.42 1.08 8.41
N PHE A 55 9.04 2.26 8.24
CA PHE A 55 9.46 2.73 6.93
C PHE A 55 10.37 1.72 6.24
N LYS A 56 11.42 1.24 6.94
CA LYS A 56 12.33 0.22 6.42
C LYS A 56 11.60 -1.06 6.02
N GLN A 57 10.63 -1.49 6.80
CA GLN A 57 9.87 -2.71 6.53
C GLN A 57 8.92 -2.56 5.32
N VAL A 58 8.23 -1.42 5.21
CA VAL A 58 7.37 -1.09 4.06
C VAL A 58 8.17 -1.01 2.77
N CYS A 59 9.37 -0.41 2.81
CA CYS A 59 10.31 -0.40 1.69
C CYS A 59 10.79 -1.81 1.34
N LYS A 60 11.14 -2.63 2.34
CA LYS A 60 11.57 -4.02 2.13
C LYS A 60 10.50 -4.86 1.40
N TRP A 61 9.22 -4.55 1.59
CA TRP A 61 8.13 -5.23 0.88
C TRP A 61 7.81 -4.65 -0.51
N ASN A 62 8.46 -3.54 -0.91
CA ASN A 62 8.17 -2.77 -2.13
C ASN A 62 6.71 -2.29 -2.23
N THR A 63 6.07 -1.99 -1.09
CA THR A 63 4.66 -1.55 -1.04
C THR A 63 4.40 -0.34 -1.96
N SER A 64 5.34 0.60 -2.05
CA SER A 64 5.19 1.76 -2.95
C SER A 64 5.07 1.37 -4.41
N SER A 65 5.95 0.49 -4.90
CA SER A 65 5.96 0.08 -6.30
C SER A 65 4.91 -0.99 -6.62
N LYS A 66 4.49 -1.78 -5.63
CA LYS A 66 3.48 -2.83 -5.80
C LYS A 66 2.06 -2.30 -5.68
N ASP A 67 1.84 -1.32 -4.81
CA ASP A 67 0.51 -0.90 -4.40
C ASP A 67 0.30 0.61 -4.59
N LEU A 68 1.10 1.45 -3.94
CA LEU A 68 0.81 2.90 -3.89
C LEU A 68 0.85 3.55 -5.28
N ILE A 69 1.89 3.28 -6.08
CA ILE A 69 1.99 3.79 -7.45
C ILE A 69 0.84 3.26 -8.32
N PRO A 70 0.57 1.94 -8.39
CA PRO A 70 -0.59 1.41 -9.12
C PRO A 70 -1.95 1.95 -8.66
N ILE A 71 -2.14 2.25 -7.36
CA ILE A 71 -3.36 2.88 -6.86
C ILE A 71 -3.50 4.29 -7.45
N ILE A 72 -2.42 5.08 -7.44
CA ILE A 72 -2.43 6.43 -8.02
C ILE A 72 -2.72 6.39 -9.53
N GLU A 73 -2.14 5.42 -10.25
CA GLU A 73 -2.26 5.31 -11.71
C GLU A 73 -3.62 4.75 -12.16
N HIS A 74 -4.14 3.73 -11.49
CA HIS A 74 -5.28 2.94 -11.97
C HIS A 74 -6.57 3.13 -11.16
N CYS A 75 -6.52 3.79 -10.00
CA CYS A 75 -7.69 4.10 -9.17
C CYS A 75 -7.99 5.61 -9.12
N GLN A 76 -7.59 6.36 -10.16
CA GLN A 76 -7.72 7.83 -10.21
C GLN A 76 -9.14 8.37 -10.04
N ASP A 77 -10.17 7.58 -10.38
CA ASP A 77 -11.58 7.96 -10.20
C ASP A 77 -12.00 7.99 -8.70
N ASP A 78 -11.26 7.31 -7.83
CA ASP A 78 -11.48 7.28 -6.39
C ASP A 78 -10.49 8.21 -5.69
N ARG A 79 -10.83 9.50 -5.65
CA ARG A 79 -9.99 10.56 -5.06
C ARG A 79 -9.55 10.26 -3.63
N ASN A 80 -10.37 9.56 -2.84
CA ASN A 80 -9.99 9.21 -1.47
C ASN A 80 -8.85 8.21 -1.42
N LEU A 81 -8.79 7.26 -2.36
CA LEU A 81 -7.66 6.34 -2.47
C LEU A 81 -6.40 7.09 -2.90
N VAL A 82 -6.48 7.89 -3.96
CA VAL A 82 -5.32 8.63 -4.48
C VAL A 82 -4.70 9.55 -3.42
N LEU A 83 -5.51 10.23 -2.59
CA LEU A 83 -5.01 11.12 -1.54
C LEU A 83 -4.39 10.39 -0.34
N ASN A 84 -4.66 9.09 -0.18
CA ASN A 84 -4.13 8.30 0.93
C ASN A 84 -3.05 7.28 0.49
N ALA A 85 -2.80 7.16 -0.82
CA ALA A 85 -1.72 6.37 -1.40
C ALA A 85 -0.43 7.20 -1.53
#